data_AF-A0A7V5DTV4-F1
#
_entry.id   AF-A0A7V5DTV4-F1
#
_cell.length_a   1.000
_cell.length_b   1.000
_cell.length_c   1.000
_cell.angle_alpha   90.00
_cell.angle_beta   90.00
_cell.angle_gamma   90.00
#
_symmetry.space_group_name_H-M   'P 1'
#
loop_
_entity.id
_entity.type
_entity.pdbx_description
1 polymer ?
#
loop_
_entity_poly.entity_id
_entity_poly.type
_entity_poly.pdbx_seq_one_letter_code
_entity_poly.pdbx_strand_id
1 'polypeptide(L)'
;MPSHIIKDHKHIKWPSDLVLEIYSSLLMDIWEIVSALIGEAILAILFNLAIKRILDKYTFLSYIKVSEEGISFEKIKEGCRNISPNEIHRGFQSLINNLISLFSILAEGVINKEIFPKVFPKIKEAERIVSQK
;
A
#
# COMPACT_ATOMS: atom_id res chain seq x y z
N MET A 1 -40.61 22.25 11.10
CA MET A 1 -39.88 21.00 11.38
C MET A 1 -40.88 19.86 11.46
N PRO A 2 -40.58 18.69 10.87
CA PRO A 2 -39.90 17.65 11.63
C PRO A 2 -38.64 17.10 10.96
N SER A 3 -37.88 16.41 11.80
CA SER A 3 -36.50 15.97 11.74
C SER A 3 -36.23 14.69 10.94
N HIS A 4 -35.03 14.66 10.37
CA HIS A 4 -34.16 13.53 9.98
C HIS A 4 -34.72 12.10 9.94
N ILE A 5 -34.50 11.46 8.78
CA ILE A 5 -33.67 10.25 8.72
C ILE A 5 -32.68 10.46 7.57
N ILE A 6 -31.42 10.75 7.93
CA ILE A 6 -30.28 10.65 7.02
C ILE A 6 -30.17 9.16 6.68
N LYS A 7 -30.50 8.80 5.44
CA LYS A 7 -30.25 7.45 4.93
C LYS A 7 -28.73 7.28 4.89
N ASP A 8 -28.21 6.55 5.87
CA ASP A 8 -26.85 6.03 5.86
C ASP A 8 -26.64 5.26 4.56
N HIS A 9 -26.02 5.92 3.58
CA HIS A 9 -25.49 5.25 2.40
C HIS A 9 -24.28 4.45 2.89
N LYS A 10 -24.54 3.21 3.33
CA LYS A 10 -23.52 2.16 3.34
C LYS A 10 -22.99 2.06 1.91
N HIS A 11 -21.95 2.83 1.59
CA HIS A 11 -21.20 2.70 0.36
C HIS A 11 -20.74 1.24 0.31
N ILE A 12 -21.35 0.46 -0.59
CA ILE A 12 -20.85 -0.86 -0.94
C ILE A 12 -19.48 -0.59 -1.57
N LYS A 13 -18.42 -0.64 -0.75
CA LYS A 13 -17.04 -0.49 -1.23
C LYS A 13 -16.77 -1.64 -2.19
N TRP A 14 -16.29 -1.32 -3.38
CA TRP A 14 -15.97 -2.36 -4.34
C TRP A 14 -14.76 -3.15 -3.84
N PRO A 15 -14.60 -4.43 -4.20
CA PRO A 15 -13.45 -5.22 -3.74
C PRO A 15 -12.10 -4.57 -4.06
N SER A 16 -11.99 -3.85 -5.17
CA SER A 16 -10.80 -3.05 -5.51
C SER A 16 -10.52 -1.94 -4.49
N ASP A 17 -11.55 -1.24 -4.02
CA ASP A 17 -11.41 -0.19 -3.01
C ASP A 17 -10.93 -0.76 -1.67
N LEU A 18 -11.46 -1.93 -1.29
CA LEU A 18 -11.09 -2.58 -0.04
C LEU A 18 -9.64 -3.07 -0.06
N VAL A 19 -9.23 -3.72 -1.16
CA VAL A 19 -7.83 -4.14 -1.35
C VAL A 19 -6.90 -2.92 -1.33
N LEU A 20 -7.29 -1.84 -2.00
CA LEU A 20 -6.53 -0.60 -2.04
C LEU A 20 -6.36 0.04 -0.65
N GLU A 21 -7.43 0.06 0.16
CA GLU A 21 -7.39 0.58 1.53
C GLU A 21 -6.45 -0.24 2.43
N ILE A 22 -6.50 -1.58 2.34
CA ILE A 22 -5.61 -2.47 3.10
C ILE A 22 -4.15 -2.16 2.78
N TYR A 23 -3.82 -2.05 1.50
CA TYR A 23 -2.44 -1.78 1.08
C TYR A 23 -1.98 -0.36 1.37
N SER A 24 -2.85 0.64 1.19
CA SER A 24 -2.51 2.03 1.53
C SER A 24 -2.21 2.15 3.03
N SER A 25 -3.04 1.54 3.88
CA SER A 25 -2.78 1.46 5.31
C SER A 25 -1.50 0.69 5.64
N LEU A 26 -1.22 -0.44 4.96
CA LEU A 26 0.02 -1.18 5.18
C LEU A 26 1.27 -0.35 4.84
N LEU A 27 1.24 0.39 3.74
CA LEU A 27 2.37 1.23 3.35
C LEU A 27 2.59 2.38 4.32
N MET A 28 1.53 2.93 4.93
CA MET A 28 1.66 3.90 6.02
C MET A 28 2.27 3.27 7.27
N ASP A 29 1.82 2.07 7.68
CA ASP A 29 2.42 1.36 8.82
C ASP A 29 3.92 1.08 8.58
N ILE A 30 4.28 0.65 7.36
CA ILE A 30 5.70 0.47 6.98
C ILE A 30 6.44 1.80 7.01
N TRP A 31 5.84 2.88 6.50
CA TRP A 31 6.46 4.20 6.50
C TRP A 31 6.84 4.62 7.93
N GLU A 32 5.87 4.60 8.84
CA GLU A 32 6.05 5.02 10.23
C GLU A 32 7.10 4.19 10.97
N ILE A 33 7.07 2.86 10.81
CA ILE A 33 8.03 1.97 11.48
C ILE A 33 9.44 2.20 10.93
N VAL A 34 9.59 2.24 9.61
CA VAL A 34 10.91 2.26 8.98
C VAL A 34 11.53 3.66 9.03
N SER A 35 10.73 4.74 8.99
CA SER A 35 11.28 6.11 9.08
C SER A 35 11.95 6.33 10.42
N ALA A 36 11.42 5.76 11.50
CA ALA A 36 12.04 5.79 12.83
C ALA A 36 13.39 5.05 12.90
N LEU A 37 13.69 4.15 11.96
CA LEU A 37 14.91 3.34 11.93
C LEU A 37 16.00 3.94 11.03
N ILE A 38 15.63 4.49 9.87
CA ILE A 38 16.59 4.94 8.84
C ILE A 38 16.41 6.39 8.39
N GLY A 39 15.42 7.10 8.93
CA GLY A 39 15.07 8.45 8.51
C GLY A 39 14.22 8.50 7.23
N GLU A 40 13.40 9.53 7.14
CA GLU A 40 12.42 9.75 6.06
C GLU A 40 13.10 9.93 4.69
N ALA A 41 14.23 10.64 4.63
CA ALA A 41 14.94 10.89 3.38
C ALA A 41 15.42 9.60 2.71
N ILE A 42 16.05 8.70 3.48
CA ILE A 42 16.48 7.40 2.97
C ILE A 42 15.25 6.57 2.58
N LEU A 43 14.22 6.56 3.42
CA LEU A 43 13.02 5.78 3.15
C LEU A 43 12.30 6.24 1.88
N ALA A 44 12.17 7.55 1.65
CA ALA A 44 11.60 8.13 0.44
C ALA A 44 12.36 7.65 -0.81
N ILE A 45 13.69 7.62 -0.76
CA ILE A 45 14.52 7.12 -1.87
C ILE A 45 14.23 5.63 -2.13
N LEU A 46 14.18 4.80 -1.08
CA LEU A 46 13.92 3.37 -1.23
C LEU A 46 12.54 3.08 -1.80
N PHE A 47 11.51 3.81 -1.36
CA PHE A 47 10.16 3.72 -1.90
C PHE A 47 10.11 4.10 -3.38
N ASN A 48 10.68 5.26 -3.74
CA ASN A 48 10.73 5.70 -5.13
C ASN A 48 11.49 4.71 -6.02
N LEU A 49 12.60 4.13 -5.51
CA LEU A 49 13.35 3.09 -6.20
C LEU A 49 12.52 1.81 -6.39
N ALA A 50 11.82 1.36 -5.36
CA ALA A 50 10.96 0.17 -5.43
C ALA A 50 9.81 0.34 -6.42
N ILE A 51 9.13 1.50 -6.40
CA ILE A 51 8.06 1.84 -7.38
C ILE A 51 8.63 1.84 -8.80
N LYS A 52 9.75 2.51 -9.01
CA LYS A 52 10.40 2.60 -10.33
C LYS A 52 10.75 1.22 -10.91
N ARG A 53 11.20 0.28 -10.08
CA ARG A 53 11.57 -1.09 -10.51
C ARG A 53 10.42 -1.91 -11.07
N ILE A 54 9.18 -1.61 -10.68
CA ILE A 54 8.00 -2.40 -11.06
C ILE A 54 7.00 -1.60 -11.89
N LEU A 55 7.34 -0.37 -12.24
CA LEU A 55 6.43 0.56 -12.90
C LEU A 55 6.00 0.07 -14.28
N ASP A 56 6.91 -0.57 -15.03
CA ASP A 56 6.64 -1.12 -16.36
C ASP A 56 5.55 -2.19 -16.36
N LYS A 57 5.39 -2.89 -15.22
CA LYS A 57 4.40 -3.95 -15.05
C LYS A 57 3.11 -3.46 -14.37
N TYR A 58 3.22 -2.47 -13.49
CA TYR A 58 2.10 -1.97 -12.68
C TYR A 58 2.05 -0.44 -12.70
N THR A 59 1.63 0.12 -13.83
CA THR A 59 1.65 1.57 -14.09
C THR A 59 0.87 2.38 -13.07
N PHE A 60 -0.18 1.80 -12.47
CA PHE A 60 -1.00 2.48 -11.45
C PHE A 60 -0.22 2.87 -10.19
N LEU A 61 0.92 2.23 -9.91
CA LEU A 61 1.76 2.60 -8.77
C LEU A 61 2.44 3.98 -8.96
N SER A 62 2.49 4.52 -10.18
CA SER A 62 2.97 5.91 -10.43
C SER A 62 2.10 6.99 -9.79
N TYR A 63 0.86 6.65 -9.43
CA TYR A 63 -0.04 7.55 -8.71
C TYR A 63 0.29 7.65 -7.21
N ILE A 64 1.12 6.76 -6.67
CA ILE A 64 1.68 6.91 -5.32
C ILE A 64 2.76 7.99 -5.39
N LYS A 65 2.64 9.02 -4.56
CA LYS A 65 3.68 10.05 -4.41
C LYS A 65 4.37 9.83 -3.07
N VAL A 66 5.70 9.87 -3.10
CA VAL A 66 6.53 9.68 -1.92
C VAL A 66 7.57 10.79 -1.86
N SER A 67 7.58 11.50 -0.74
CA SER A 67 8.56 12.53 -0.38
C SER A 67 8.98 12.34 1.08
N GLU A 68 9.85 13.20 1.59
CA GLU A 68 10.29 13.12 3.00
C GLU A 68 9.13 13.34 3.98
N GLU A 69 8.09 14.05 3.56
CA GLU A 69 6.90 14.29 4.37
C GLU A 69 5.96 13.08 4.46
N GLY A 70 6.14 12.05 3.63
CA GLY A 70 5.33 10.85 3.67
C GLY A 70 4.88 10.31 2.32
N ILE A 71 3.82 9.49 2.38
CA ILE A 71 3.19 8.85 1.23
C ILE A 71 1.81 9.46 0.98
N SER A 72 1.54 9.84 -0.27
CA SER A 72 0.23 10.31 -0.73
C SER A 72 -0.40 9.33 -1.72
N PHE A 73 -1.69 9.08 -1.51
CA PHE A 73 -2.53 8.17 -2.30
C PHE A 73 -3.67 8.88 -3.04
N GLU A 74 -3.70 10.21 -3.08
CA GLU A 74 -4.87 10.99 -3.55
C GLU A 74 -5.41 10.55 -4.92
N LYS A 75 -4.51 10.28 -5.88
CA LYS A 75 -4.87 9.93 -7.26
C LYS A 75 -4.96 8.43 -7.51
N ILE A 76 -4.64 7.59 -6.53
CA ILE A 76 -4.52 6.15 -6.78
C ILE A 76 -5.89 5.49 -7.01
N LYS A 77 -6.94 6.00 -6.36
CA LYS A 77 -8.32 5.53 -6.58
C LYS A 77 -8.75 5.71 -8.04
N GLU A 78 -8.37 6.84 -8.64
CA GLU A 78 -8.64 7.14 -10.05
C GLU A 78 -7.82 6.23 -10.97
N GLY A 79 -6.53 6.07 -10.66
CA GLY A 79 -5.63 5.17 -11.38
C GLY A 79 -6.03 3.69 -11.35
N CYS A 80 -6.78 3.26 -10.34
CA CYS A 80 -7.20 1.88 -10.13
C CYS A 80 -8.65 1.57 -10.59
N ARG A 81 -9.43 2.55 -11.08
CA ARG A 81 -10.87 2.36 -11.37
C ARG A 81 -11.18 1.16 -12.27
N ASN A 82 -10.31 0.88 -13.22
CA ASN A 82 -10.48 -0.20 -14.22
C ASN A 82 -9.55 -1.39 -13.98
N ILE A 83 -8.91 -1.46 -12.81
CA ILE A 83 -7.95 -2.52 -12.49
C ILE A 83 -8.64 -3.56 -11.60
N SER A 84 -8.44 -4.83 -11.95
CA SER A 84 -8.99 -5.94 -11.17
C SER A 84 -8.39 -5.98 -9.75
N PRO A 85 -9.14 -6.37 -8.72
CA PRO A 85 -8.61 -6.53 -7.37
C PRO A 85 -7.34 -7.40 -7.31
N ASN A 86 -7.28 -8.46 -8.13
CA ASN A 86 -6.15 -9.38 -8.21
C ASN A 86 -4.89 -8.70 -8.77
N GLU A 87 -5.05 -7.78 -9.71
CA GLU A 87 -3.94 -7.03 -10.28
C GLU A 87 -3.46 -5.92 -9.33
N ILE A 88 -4.38 -5.25 -8.62
CA ILE A 88 -4.04 -4.33 -7.54
C ILE A 88 -3.23 -5.06 -6.45
N HIS A 89 -3.74 -6.21 -5.99
CA HIS A 89 -3.08 -7.06 -5.01
C HIS A 89 -1.67 -7.46 -5.43
N ARG A 90 -1.51 -7.99 -6.66
CA ARG A 90 -0.20 -8.38 -7.20
C ARG A 90 0.76 -7.21 -7.33
N GLY A 91 0.27 -6.04 -7.73
CA GLY A 91 1.07 -4.82 -7.82
C GLY A 91 1.62 -4.39 -6.46
N PHE A 92 0.77 -4.31 -5.44
CA PHE A 92 1.20 -3.95 -4.09
C PHE A 92 2.06 -5.01 -3.42
N GLN A 93 1.76 -6.31 -3.58
CA GLN A 93 2.67 -7.36 -3.12
C GLN A 93 4.05 -7.23 -3.76
N SER A 94 4.11 -6.93 -5.07
CA SER A 94 5.38 -6.73 -5.76
C SER A 94 6.14 -5.51 -5.21
N LEU A 95 5.44 -4.43 -4.88
CA LEU A 95 6.03 -3.26 -4.21
C LEU A 95 6.61 -3.62 -2.85
N ILE A 96 5.82 -4.28 -2.00
CA ILE A 96 6.24 -4.68 -0.65
C ILE A 96 7.44 -5.63 -0.71
N ASN A 97 7.45 -6.59 -1.63
CA ASN A 97 8.59 -7.50 -1.81
C ASN A 97 9.86 -6.75 -2.22
N ASN A 98 9.74 -5.73 -3.09
CA ASN A 98 10.88 -4.89 -3.46
C ASN A 98 11.39 -4.06 -2.28
N LEU A 99 10.49 -3.50 -1.46
CA LEU A 99 10.85 -2.78 -0.24
C LEU A 99 11.57 -3.70 0.76
N ILE A 100 11.02 -4.87 1.05
CA ILE A 100 11.63 -5.89 1.93
C ILE A 100 13.03 -6.27 1.44
N SER A 101 13.21 -6.44 0.12
CA SER A 101 14.52 -6.73 -0.47
C SER A 101 15.50 -5.57 -0.27
N LEU A 102 15.08 -4.33 -0.49
CA LEU A 102 15.91 -3.15 -0.26
C LEU A 102 16.29 -2.98 1.21
N PHE A 103 15.34 -3.19 2.12
CA PHE A 103 15.58 -3.15 3.56
C PHE A 103 16.53 -4.26 4.04
N SER A 104 16.39 -5.46 3.47
CA SER A 104 17.34 -6.57 3.72
C SER A 104 18.77 -6.17 3.35
N ILE A 105 18.95 -5.53 2.18
CA ILE A 105 20.26 -5.11 1.70
C ILE A 105 20.83 -3.99 2.58
N LEU A 106 20.00 -3.02 2.99
CA LEU A 106 20.43 -1.87 3.77
C LEU A 106 20.84 -2.23 5.21
N ALA A 107 20.07 -3.12 5.86
CA ALA A 107 20.16 -3.34 7.31
C ALA A 107 20.24 -4.83 7.67
N GLU A 108 20.75 -5.67 6.77
CA GLU A 108 20.95 -7.12 6.97
C GLU A 108 19.69 -7.83 7.50
N GLY A 109 18.51 -7.36 7.07
CA GLY A 109 17.21 -7.92 7.45
C GLY A 109 16.68 -7.53 8.83
N VAL A 110 17.34 -6.64 9.57
CA VAL A 110 16.84 -6.14 10.88
C VAL A 110 15.49 -5.43 10.71
N ILE A 111 15.40 -4.50 9.76
CA ILE A 111 14.16 -3.77 9.46
C ILE A 111 13.00 -4.73 9.12
N ASN A 112 13.30 -5.82 8.42
CA ASN A 112 12.27 -6.78 8.00
C ASN A 112 11.60 -7.47 9.19
N LYS A 113 12.36 -7.77 10.25
CA LYS A 113 11.82 -8.35 11.48
C LYS A 113 10.80 -7.43 12.15
N GLU A 114 11.00 -6.12 12.06
CA GLU A 114 10.11 -5.11 12.66
C GLU A 114 8.80 -4.96 11.86
N ILE A 115 8.86 -5.01 10.53
CA ILE A 115 7.66 -4.79 9.70
C ILE A 115 6.83 -6.06 9.46
N PHE A 116 7.43 -7.25 9.54
CA PHE A 116 6.75 -8.53 9.29
C PHE A 116 5.47 -8.76 10.09
N PRO A 117 5.41 -8.45 11.41
CA PRO A 117 4.18 -8.53 12.19
C PRO A 117 3.01 -7.70 11.63
N LYS A 118 3.28 -6.62 10.90
CA LYS A 118 2.26 -5.77 10.24
C LYS A 118 1.96 -6.23 8.82
N VAL A 119 2.99 -6.63 8.08
CA VAL A 119 2.90 -7.03 6.67
C VAL A 119 2.09 -8.30 6.49
N PHE A 120 2.40 -9.38 7.22
CA PHE A 120 1.80 -10.69 6.96
C PHE A 120 0.28 -10.73 7.17
N PRO A 121 -0.28 -10.17 8.25
CA PRO A 121 -1.73 -10.16 8.44
C PRO A 121 -2.49 -9.42 7.33
N LYS A 122 -2.00 -8.24 6.93
CA LYS A 122 -2.67 -7.42 5.90
C LYS A 122 -2.58 -8.04 4.51
N ILE A 123 -1.45 -8.68 4.16
CA ILE A 123 -1.36 -9.42 2.90
C ILE A 123 -2.37 -10.58 2.88
N LYS A 124 -2.49 -11.33 3.98
CA LYS A 124 -3.45 -12.44 4.10
C LYS A 124 -4.89 -11.95 4.04
N GLU A 125 -5.19 -10.81 4.63
CA GLU A 125 -6.52 -10.17 4.54
C GLU A 125 -6.86 -9.81 3.09
N ALA A 126 -5.94 -9.14 2.38
CA ALA A 126 -6.12 -8.82 0.97
C ALA A 126 -6.30 -10.08 0.11
N GLU A 127 -5.52 -11.14 0.36
CA GLU A 127 -5.61 -12.43 -0.31
C GLU A 127 -7.00 -13.08 -0.16
N ARG A 128 -7.62 -12.99 1.02
CA ARG A 128 -8.98 -13.50 1.24
C ARG A 128 -10.01 -12.76 0.41
N ILE A 129 -9.88 -11.44 0.25
CA ILE A 129 -10.82 -10.62 -0.53
C ILE A 129 -10.72 -10.95 -2.02
N VAL A 130 -9.50 -11.14 -2.53
CA VAL A 130 -9.28 -11.49 -3.95
C VAL A 130 -9.67 -12.93 -4.29
N SER A 131 -9.55 -13.85 -3.33
CA SER A 131 -9.86 -15.27 -3.53
C SER A 131 -11.36 -15.60 -3.43
N GLN A 132 -12.18 -14.68 -2.94
CA GLN A 132 -13.65 -14.85 -2.82
C GLN A 132 -14.41 -14.58 -4.13
N LYS A 133 -13.70 -14.43 -5.27
CA LYS A 133 -14.27 -14.13 -6.59
C LYS A 133 -13.74 -15.05 -7.68
#